data_AF-A0A1E3NXR3-F1
#
_entry.id   AF-A0A1E3NXR3-F1
#
_cell.length_a   1.000
_cell.length_b   1.000
_cell.length_c   1.000
_cell.angle_alpha   90.00
_cell.angle_beta   90.00
_cell.angle_gamma   90.00
#
_symmetry.space_group_name_H-M   'P 1'
#
loop_
_entity.id
_entity.type
_entity.pdbx_description
1 polymer ?
#
loop_
_entity_poly.entity_id
_entity_poly.type
_entity_poly.pdbx_seq_one_letter_code
_entity_poly.pdbx_strand_id
1 'polypeptide(L)'
;MSEADQAAEAVQKLHLDEVTGERVSKSELKKRQKQRQKDAEKAEKLAKQQANAEANPTKAPKKKTDDDLTPNQYFEIRSRQIDELRKTHSPNPYPHKFQVSQSLKEFLENYKDLKRGETLPDVSVSVAGRIHAKRESGSKLKFYVLRGDGVQIQIMAQAQDSTEPFEEAHELIKRGDIIGVVGYPGRTQPKKGGEGEISIFATRVQLLTPCLHMLPTDHFGFKDQEARYRKRYLDLIVNNSTRDRFITRSKIISYIRSFLDNRDFIEVETPMMNVIAGGATAKPFITHHNDLNMDMYMRIAPELFLKELVVGGMDRVYEIGRQFRNEGIDMTHNPEFTTCEFYQAYADVYDLMDMTEMLFSEMVKKITGDYVIKYHPDGPDGKELSLDFSRPWKRINMIEELEKVFDVKFPPGDQLHTKETGEFLKSILIKHKLDCPPPLTNARMLDKLVGELEDMCFNPTFIFGHPQMMSPLAKYDRSKPGLCERFEVFVATKEICNAYTELNDPFDQRERFEEQARQKDQGDDEAQLVDETFCNALEYGLPPTGGWGCGIDRLAMFLTDSNTIREVLLFPTLKPDDSVVPSK
;
A
#
# COMPACT_ATOMS: atom_id res chain seq x y z
N MET A 1 -12.53 -38.69 -16.41
CA MET A 1 -12.46 -38.27 -15.00
C MET A 1 -12.13 -36.80 -15.01
N SER A 2 -12.97 -35.96 -14.42
CA SER A 2 -12.81 -34.51 -14.48
C SER A 2 -11.67 -34.04 -13.58
N GLU A 3 -11.05 -32.89 -13.87
CA GLU A 3 -10.08 -32.25 -12.95
C GLU A 3 -10.70 -31.95 -11.57
N ALA A 4 -12.03 -31.85 -11.48
CA ALA A 4 -12.77 -31.73 -10.23
C ALA A 4 -12.74 -33.02 -9.38
N ASP A 5 -12.72 -34.20 -10.01
CA ASP A 5 -12.63 -35.49 -9.29
C ASP A 5 -11.22 -35.71 -8.71
N GLN A 6 -10.17 -35.18 -9.36
CA GLN A 6 -8.79 -35.26 -8.87
C GLN A 6 -8.51 -34.26 -7.73
N ALA A 7 -9.14 -33.08 -7.75
CA ALA A 7 -9.04 -32.12 -6.65
C ALA A 7 -9.79 -32.58 -5.39
N ALA A 8 -10.94 -33.25 -5.54
CA ALA A 8 -11.71 -33.83 -4.44
C ALA A 8 -10.96 -34.98 -3.74
N GLU A 9 -10.19 -35.80 -4.48
CA GLU A 9 -9.33 -36.83 -3.90
C GLU A 9 -8.08 -36.27 -3.17
N ALA A 10 -7.60 -35.09 -3.55
CA ALA A 10 -6.43 -34.44 -2.92
C ALA A 10 -6.77 -33.84 -1.54
N VAL A 11 -7.98 -33.29 -1.36
CA VAL A 11 -8.46 -32.78 -0.06
C VAL A 11 -8.72 -33.93 0.94
N GLN A 12 -9.03 -35.14 0.47
CA GLN A 12 -9.20 -36.32 1.32
C GLN A 12 -7.90 -36.89 1.94
N LYS A 13 -6.71 -36.36 1.61
CA LYS A 13 -5.41 -36.90 2.08
C LYS A 13 -4.59 -35.97 2.98
N LEU A 14 -5.21 -34.94 3.57
CA LEU A 14 -4.61 -34.13 4.62
C LEU A 14 -5.01 -34.65 6.01
N HIS A 15 -4.05 -34.71 6.92
CA HIS A 15 -4.22 -35.21 8.28
C HIS A 15 -3.99 -34.09 9.29
N LEU A 16 -4.80 -34.05 10.35
CA LEU A 16 -4.64 -33.12 11.46
C LEU A 16 -3.40 -33.50 12.27
N ASP A 17 -2.50 -32.55 12.45
CA ASP A 17 -1.40 -32.66 13.41
C ASP A 17 -1.88 -32.17 14.78
N GLU A 18 -2.21 -33.09 15.69
CA GLU A 18 -2.79 -32.77 17.00
C GLU A 18 -1.93 -31.85 17.88
N VAL A 19 -0.63 -31.73 17.58
CA VAL A 19 0.29 -30.85 18.31
C VAL A 19 0.20 -29.40 17.80
N THR A 20 -0.04 -29.20 16.51
CA THR A 20 0.01 -27.87 15.86
C THR A 20 -1.36 -27.36 15.42
N GLY A 21 -2.37 -28.23 15.35
CA GLY A 21 -3.70 -27.91 14.82
C GLY A 21 -3.77 -27.75 13.30
N GLU A 22 -2.64 -27.89 12.59
CA GLU A 22 -2.54 -27.75 11.13
C GLU A 22 -3.00 -29.02 10.40
N ARG A 23 -3.61 -28.87 9.21
CA ARG A 23 -3.88 -29.96 8.29
C ARG A 23 -2.74 -30.09 7.29
N VAL A 24 -1.97 -31.18 7.37
CA VAL A 24 -0.76 -31.41 6.57
C VAL A 24 -0.82 -32.73 5.83
N SER A 25 -0.04 -32.88 4.75
CA SER A 25 0.00 -34.13 3.98
C SER A 25 0.51 -35.29 4.83
N LYS A 26 0.12 -36.52 4.50
CA LYS A 26 0.55 -37.74 5.22
C LYS A 26 2.07 -37.91 5.29
N SER A 27 2.79 -37.49 4.25
CA SER A 27 4.25 -37.53 4.20
C SER A 27 4.87 -36.52 5.16
N GLU A 28 4.33 -35.29 5.21
CA GLU A 28 4.78 -34.24 6.12
C GLU A 28 4.43 -34.57 7.58
N LEU A 29 3.23 -35.10 7.85
CA LEU A 29 2.86 -35.56 9.19
C LEU A 29 3.82 -36.65 9.69
N LYS A 30 4.13 -37.66 8.85
CA LYS A 30 5.10 -38.71 9.20
C LYS A 30 6.51 -38.16 9.41
N LYS A 31 6.91 -37.16 8.63
CA LYS A 31 8.22 -36.49 8.78
C LYS A 31 8.28 -35.75 10.11
N ARG A 32 7.25 -34.99 10.47
CA ARG A 32 7.10 -34.31 11.76
C ARG A 32 7.08 -35.31 12.93
N GLN A 33 6.30 -36.38 12.84
CA GLN A 33 6.24 -37.43 13.87
C GLN A 33 7.59 -38.14 14.05
N LYS A 34 8.27 -38.51 12.96
CA LYS A 34 9.60 -39.14 13.03
C LYS A 34 10.65 -38.18 13.58
N GLN A 35 10.54 -36.89 13.28
CA GLN A 35 11.43 -35.86 13.83
C GLN A 35 11.18 -35.69 15.34
N ARG A 36 9.92 -35.61 15.79
CA ARG A 36 9.56 -35.58 17.21
C ARG A 36 10.02 -36.83 17.96
N GLN A 37 9.94 -38.01 17.33
CA GLN A 37 10.41 -39.25 17.94
C GLN A 37 11.94 -39.26 18.09
N LYS A 38 12.68 -38.77 17.08
CA LYS A 38 14.14 -38.57 17.18
C LYS A 38 14.52 -37.51 18.21
N ASP A 39 13.73 -36.46 18.33
CA ASP A 39 13.98 -35.38 19.29
C ASP A 39 13.62 -35.81 20.72
N ALA A 40 12.60 -36.66 20.90
CA ALA A 40 12.29 -37.32 22.15
C ALA A 40 13.37 -38.34 22.55
N GLU A 41 13.86 -39.17 21.61
CA GLU A 41 15.00 -40.06 21.85
C GLU A 41 16.29 -39.30 22.20
N LYS A 42 16.52 -38.15 21.55
CA LYS A 42 17.64 -37.26 21.89
C LYS A 42 17.43 -36.61 23.26
N ALA A 43 16.23 -36.19 23.60
CA ALA A 43 15.90 -35.63 24.91
C ALA A 43 16.04 -36.69 26.01
N GLU A 44 15.63 -37.93 25.76
CA GLU A 44 15.79 -39.05 26.70
C GLU A 44 17.26 -39.47 26.84
N LYS A 45 18.04 -39.43 25.75
CA LYS A 45 19.51 -39.58 25.80
C LYS A 45 20.19 -38.44 26.55
N LEU A 46 19.73 -37.20 26.37
CA LEU A 46 20.22 -36.03 27.10
C LEU A 46 19.84 -36.10 28.58
N ALA A 47 18.64 -36.57 28.92
CA ALA A 47 18.20 -36.81 30.29
C ALA A 47 19.01 -37.94 30.95
N LYS A 48 19.28 -39.04 30.25
CA LYS A 48 20.18 -40.12 30.71
C LYS A 48 21.64 -39.67 30.81
N GLN A 49 22.09 -38.76 29.94
CA GLN A 49 23.41 -38.13 30.04
C GLN A 49 23.48 -37.10 31.18
N GLN A 50 22.40 -36.38 31.49
CA GLN A 50 22.30 -35.47 32.63
C GLN A 50 22.28 -36.26 33.95
N ALA A 51 21.53 -37.36 34.03
CA ALA A 51 21.56 -38.27 35.18
C ALA A 51 22.94 -38.93 35.38
N ASN A 52 23.67 -39.24 34.30
CA ASN A 52 25.06 -39.71 34.38
C ASN A 52 26.08 -38.58 34.69
N ALA A 53 25.77 -37.32 34.35
CA ALA A 53 26.60 -36.16 34.67
C ALA A 53 26.42 -35.70 36.13
N GLU A 54 25.25 -35.94 36.74
CA GLU A 54 25.04 -35.80 38.19
C GLU A 54 25.86 -36.82 39.01
N ALA A 55 26.28 -37.93 38.39
CA ALA A 55 27.15 -38.93 39.01
C ALA A 55 28.67 -38.63 38.84
N ASN A 56 29.07 -37.63 38.06
CA ASN A 56 30.48 -37.22 37.90
C ASN A 56 30.62 -35.74 37.45
N PRO A 57 30.99 -34.80 38.34
CA PRO A 57 30.81 -33.36 38.12
C PRO A 57 32.01 -32.72 37.39
N THR A 58 32.30 -33.16 36.17
CA THR A 58 33.25 -32.43 35.31
C THR A 58 32.70 -32.22 33.90
N LYS A 59 32.31 -30.96 33.66
CA LYS A 59 31.87 -30.29 32.41
C LYS A 59 30.36 -30.36 32.10
N ALA A 60 29.66 -29.31 32.51
CA ALA A 60 28.30 -29.00 32.08
C ALA A 60 28.24 -28.72 30.55
N PRO A 61 27.23 -29.22 29.82
CA PRO A 61 27.03 -28.90 28.40
C PRO A 61 26.49 -27.47 28.24
N LYS A 62 26.95 -26.75 27.20
CA LYS A 62 26.50 -25.38 26.86
C LYS A 62 24.98 -25.34 26.61
N LYS A 63 24.27 -24.44 27.30
CA LYS A 63 22.84 -24.09 27.06
C LYS A 63 22.74 -23.57 25.62
N LYS A 64 21.97 -24.25 24.75
CA LYS A 64 21.70 -23.76 23.38
C LYS A 64 20.97 -22.42 23.48
N THR A 65 21.42 -21.46 22.69
CA THR A 65 20.80 -20.14 22.61
C THR A 65 19.64 -20.16 21.61
N ASP A 66 18.73 -19.19 21.68
CA ASP A 66 17.61 -19.10 20.74
C ASP A 66 18.11 -19.01 19.28
N ASP A 67 19.31 -18.48 19.07
CA ASP A 67 19.99 -18.34 17.77
C ASP A 67 20.47 -19.68 17.18
N ASP A 68 20.53 -20.75 17.99
CA ASP A 68 20.90 -22.11 17.54
C ASP A 68 19.68 -22.92 17.03
N LEU A 69 18.47 -22.36 17.11
CA LEU A 69 17.22 -23.02 16.74
C LEU A 69 16.83 -22.69 15.30
N THR A 70 16.12 -23.61 14.66
CA THR A 70 15.38 -23.28 13.42
C THR A 70 14.10 -22.51 13.77
N PRO A 71 13.53 -21.71 12.84
CA PRO A 71 12.27 -20.98 13.07
C PRO A 71 11.11 -21.87 13.58
N ASN A 72 11.00 -23.09 13.05
CA ASN A 72 9.96 -24.04 13.47
C ASN A 72 10.22 -24.61 14.88
N GLN A 73 11.48 -24.94 15.20
CA GLN A 73 11.83 -25.41 16.55
C GLN A 73 11.61 -24.31 17.59
N TYR A 74 11.95 -23.07 17.26
CA TYR A 74 11.66 -21.92 18.11
C TYR A 74 10.17 -21.79 18.37
N PHE A 75 9.35 -21.85 17.30
CA PHE A 75 7.90 -21.79 17.41
C PHE A 75 7.32 -22.89 18.28
N GLU A 76 7.73 -24.15 18.11
CA GLU A 76 7.25 -25.27 18.94
C GLU A 76 7.62 -25.09 20.42
N ILE A 77 8.88 -24.75 20.71
CA ILE A 77 9.37 -24.55 22.09
C ILE A 77 8.65 -23.38 22.76
N ARG A 78 8.57 -22.23 22.06
CA ARG A 78 7.94 -21.02 22.58
C ARG A 78 6.43 -21.21 22.77
N SER A 79 5.76 -21.86 21.83
CA SER A 79 4.32 -22.17 21.95
C SER A 79 4.06 -23.04 23.17
N ARG A 80 4.82 -24.11 23.38
CA ARG A 80 4.67 -24.96 24.57
C ARG A 80 4.87 -24.19 25.88
N GLN A 81 5.90 -23.35 25.95
CA GLN A 81 6.17 -22.52 27.13
C GLN A 81 4.98 -21.58 27.43
N ILE A 82 4.43 -20.91 26.41
CA ILE A 82 3.30 -20.01 26.59
C ILE A 82 2.01 -20.78 26.93
N ASP A 83 1.83 -21.98 26.38
CA ASP A 83 0.65 -22.80 26.67
C ASP A 83 0.65 -23.33 28.11
N GLU A 84 1.82 -23.60 28.69
CA GLU A 84 1.98 -23.87 30.13
C GLU A 84 1.57 -22.66 30.97
N LEU A 85 1.99 -21.44 30.59
CA LEU A 85 1.60 -20.21 31.29
C LEU A 85 0.11 -19.89 31.15
N ARG A 86 -0.52 -20.24 30.02
CA ARG A 86 -1.97 -20.12 29.84
C ARG A 86 -2.75 -21.01 30.82
N LYS A 87 -2.19 -22.14 31.23
CA LYS A 87 -2.82 -23.05 32.22
C LYS A 87 -2.70 -22.50 33.63
N THR A 88 -1.56 -21.89 33.98
CA THR A 88 -1.30 -21.40 35.35
C THR A 88 -1.78 -19.97 35.57
N HIS A 89 -1.91 -19.17 34.51
CA HIS A 89 -2.13 -17.73 34.55
C HIS A 89 -1.16 -16.98 35.49
N SER A 90 0.01 -17.55 35.76
CA SER A 90 1.00 -17.05 36.74
C SER A 90 2.41 -17.11 36.16
N PRO A 91 2.93 -16.00 35.59
CA PRO A 91 2.18 -14.78 35.23
C PRO A 91 1.23 -15.03 34.06
N ASN A 92 0.15 -14.25 33.95
CA ASN A 92 -0.76 -14.32 32.81
C ASN A 92 -0.03 -13.82 31.54
N PRO A 93 0.18 -14.66 30.52
CA PRO A 93 0.94 -14.25 29.32
C PRO A 93 0.16 -13.29 28.40
N TYR A 94 -1.14 -13.13 28.62
CA TYR A 94 -2.02 -12.21 27.89
C TYR A 94 -2.89 -11.41 28.88
N PRO A 95 -2.32 -10.46 29.64
CA PRO A 95 -3.08 -9.61 30.56
C PRO A 95 -4.07 -8.71 29.82
N HIS A 96 -5.21 -8.42 30.46
CA HIS A 96 -6.27 -7.60 29.88
C HIS A 96 -5.89 -6.12 29.72
N LYS A 97 -5.09 -5.58 30.64
CA LYS A 97 -4.73 -4.15 30.67
C LYS A 97 -3.35 -3.93 31.26
N PHE A 98 -2.61 -3.01 30.67
CA PHE A 98 -1.42 -2.38 31.25
C PHE A 98 -1.60 -0.87 31.17
N GLN A 99 -1.45 -0.16 32.29
CA GLN A 99 -1.65 1.29 32.32
C GLN A 99 -0.36 1.97 31.83
N VAL A 100 -0.41 2.52 30.62
CA VAL A 100 0.65 3.37 30.05
C VAL A 100 0.45 4.80 30.55
N SER A 101 1.51 5.45 31.02
CA SER A 101 1.48 6.84 31.50
C SER A 101 1.84 7.84 30.41
N GLN A 102 2.66 7.45 29.43
CA GLN A 102 3.07 8.27 28.29
C GLN A 102 3.55 7.39 27.13
N SER A 103 3.47 7.92 25.90
CA SER A 103 4.03 7.26 24.71
C SER A 103 5.57 7.28 24.71
N LEU A 104 6.18 6.44 23.87
CA LEU A 104 7.64 6.44 23.72
C LEU A 104 8.17 7.76 23.15
N LYS A 105 7.41 8.40 22.25
CA LYS A 105 7.77 9.68 21.66
C LYS A 105 7.73 10.81 22.71
N GLU A 106 6.67 10.87 23.51
CA GLU A 106 6.56 11.83 24.62
C GLU A 106 7.68 11.62 25.64
N PHE A 107 7.99 10.38 26.00
CA PHE A 107 9.10 10.08 26.91
C PHE A 107 10.43 10.64 26.37
N LEU A 108 10.75 10.37 25.11
CA LEU A 108 12.00 10.85 24.50
C LEU A 108 12.08 12.38 24.48
N GLU A 109 10.97 13.05 24.20
CA GLU A 109 10.90 14.52 24.19
C GLU A 109 11.05 15.10 25.61
N ASN A 110 10.32 14.56 26.59
CA ASN A 110 10.29 15.05 27.97
C ASN A 110 11.64 14.93 28.69
N TYR A 111 12.46 13.96 28.30
CA TYR A 111 13.73 13.65 28.98
C TYR A 111 14.98 13.81 28.11
N LYS A 112 14.86 14.44 26.93
CA LYS A 112 15.99 14.61 25.98
C LYS A 112 17.21 15.32 26.61
N ASP A 113 16.96 16.25 27.54
CA ASP A 113 17.96 17.12 28.14
C ASP A 113 18.71 16.51 29.33
N LEU A 114 18.38 15.28 29.74
CA LEU A 114 19.10 14.58 30.81
C LEU A 114 20.57 14.41 30.46
N LYS A 115 21.45 14.72 31.41
CA LYS A 115 22.90 14.63 31.25
C LYS A 115 23.39 13.21 31.47
N ARG A 116 24.59 12.92 30.97
CA ARG A 116 25.25 11.61 31.14
C ARG A 116 25.26 11.17 32.61
N GLY A 117 24.68 10.01 32.90
CA GLY A 117 24.62 9.43 34.25
C GLY A 117 23.54 10.01 35.15
N GLU A 118 22.79 11.00 34.69
CA GLU A 118 21.66 11.56 35.42
C GLU A 118 20.49 10.59 35.42
N THR A 119 19.89 10.38 36.59
CA THR A 119 18.69 9.56 36.77
C THR A 119 17.69 10.35 37.61
N LEU A 120 16.39 10.04 37.43
CA LEU A 120 15.30 10.67 38.17
C LEU A 120 14.48 9.61 38.95
N PRO A 121 15.01 8.99 40.02
CA PRO A 121 14.36 7.87 40.70
C PRO A 121 12.97 8.19 41.29
N ASP A 122 12.72 9.46 41.63
CA ASP A 122 11.45 9.93 42.18
C ASP A 122 10.34 10.05 41.12
N VAL A 123 10.69 9.95 39.82
CA VAL A 123 9.76 10.04 38.70
C VAL A 123 9.42 8.64 38.22
N SER A 124 8.17 8.22 38.44
CA SER A 124 7.67 6.95 37.91
C SER A 124 7.02 7.13 36.54
N VAL A 125 7.40 6.28 35.59
CA VAL A 125 6.85 6.22 34.25
C VAL A 125 6.42 4.80 33.91
N SER A 126 5.39 4.66 33.10
CA SER A 126 5.01 3.39 32.50
C SER A 126 4.86 3.50 30.98
N VAL A 127 5.59 2.66 30.26
CA VAL A 127 5.56 2.61 28.79
C VAL A 127 5.32 1.19 28.30
N ALA A 128 4.94 1.03 27.04
CA ALA A 128 4.81 -0.28 26.40
C ALA A 128 5.38 -0.28 24.98
N GLY A 129 5.75 -1.45 24.50
CA GLY A 129 6.25 -1.60 23.13
C GLY A 129 6.72 -3.01 22.82
N ARG A 130 7.27 -3.19 21.62
CA ARG A 130 7.84 -4.45 21.15
C ARG A 130 9.34 -4.51 21.42
N ILE A 131 9.80 -5.62 21.97
CA ILE A 131 11.24 -5.86 22.14
C ILE A 131 11.85 -6.14 20.77
N HIS A 132 12.71 -5.23 20.32
CA HIS A 132 13.46 -5.42 19.09
C HIS A 132 14.79 -6.14 19.32
N ALA A 133 15.44 -5.89 20.47
CA ALA A 133 16.65 -6.57 20.89
C ALA A 133 16.66 -6.79 22.41
N LYS A 134 17.27 -7.91 22.83
CA LYS A 134 17.54 -8.24 24.23
C LYS A 134 19.03 -8.54 24.35
N ARG A 135 19.72 -7.86 25.25
CA ARG A 135 21.16 -8.03 25.51
C ARG A 135 21.37 -8.28 26.99
N GLU A 136 22.30 -9.16 27.32
CA GLU A 136 22.57 -9.57 28.70
C GLU A 136 24.01 -9.23 29.09
N SER A 137 24.20 -8.66 30.28
CA SER A 137 25.51 -8.37 30.84
C SER A 137 25.62 -9.02 32.23
N GLY A 138 25.92 -10.32 32.23
CA GLY A 138 25.82 -11.16 33.42
C GLY A 138 24.36 -11.48 33.81
N SER A 139 24.17 -12.05 35.00
CA SER A 139 22.83 -12.44 35.49
C SER A 139 22.01 -11.26 36.01
N LYS A 140 22.65 -10.16 36.46
CA LYS A 140 22.00 -9.05 37.18
C LYS A 140 21.69 -7.80 36.35
N LEU A 141 22.03 -7.78 35.06
CA LEU A 141 21.85 -6.62 34.19
C LEU A 141 21.40 -7.07 32.81
N LYS A 142 20.23 -6.59 32.39
CA LYS A 142 19.63 -6.85 31.09
C LYS A 142 19.30 -5.52 30.41
N PHE A 143 19.50 -5.47 29.11
CA PHE A 143 19.13 -4.34 28.27
C PHE A 143 18.11 -4.76 27.23
N TYR A 144 17.06 -3.98 27.06
CA TYR A 144 16.09 -4.16 25.99
C TYR A 144 16.11 -2.94 25.09
N VAL A 145 15.93 -3.16 23.78
CA VAL A 145 15.54 -2.10 22.86
C VAL A 145 14.05 -2.25 22.64
N LEU A 146 13.28 -1.30 23.17
CA LEU A 146 11.83 -1.28 23.05
C LEU A 146 11.45 -0.35 21.90
N ARG A 147 10.63 -0.82 20.97
CA ARG A 147 10.13 -0.07 19.81
C ARG A 147 8.63 0.13 19.87
N GLY A 148 8.18 1.28 19.39
CA GLY A 148 6.77 1.66 19.28
C GLY A 148 6.65 2.98 18.51
N ASP A 149 5.63 3.11 17.68
CA ASP A 149 5.32 4.33 16.91
C ASP A 149 6.51 4.96 16.18
N GLY A 150 7.34 4.14 15.56
CA GLY A 150 8.49 4.58 14.76
C GLY A 150 9.73 5.00 15.55
N VAL A 151 9.64 5.09 16.88
CA VAL A 151 10.77 5.41 17.76
C VAL A 151 11.24 4.18 18.54
N GLN A 152 12.42 4.30 19.15
CA GLN A 152 12.98 3.28 20.01
C GLN A 152 13.59 3.88 21.27
N ILE A 153 13.55 3.13 22.35
CA ILE A 153 14.14 3.50 23.64
C ILE A 153 14.86 2.30 24.26
N GLN A 154 15.96 2.58 24.95
CA GLN A 154 16.64 1.58 25.77
C GLN A 154 15.93 1.39 27.12
N ILE A 155 15.72 0.14 27.49
CA ILE A 155 15.32 -0.24 28.84
C ILE A 155 16.54 -0.86 29.52
N MET A 156 16.93 -0.30 30.66
CA MET A 156 17.99 -0.82 31.50
C MET A 156 17.37 -1.48 32.72
N ALA A 157 17.42 -2.80 32.79
CA ALA A 157 16.86 -3.56 33.89
C ALA A 157 17.99 -4.11 34.77
N GLN A 158 17.98 -3.75 36.04
CA GLN A 158 18.97 -4.17 37.03
C GLN A 158 18.31 -4.92 38.18
N ALA A 159 18.95 -5.99 38.65
CA ALA A 159 18.42 -6.76 39.77
C ALA A 159 18.24 -5.94 41.06
N GLN A 160 19.03 -4.87 41.25
CA GLN A 160 18.93 -4.00 42.42
C GLN A 160 17.71 -3.07 42.40
N ASP A 161 17.19 -2.74 41.21
CA ASP A 161 16.03 -1.86 41.01
C ASP A 161 14.72 -2.65 40.88
N SER A 162 14.81 -3.97 40.68
CA SER A 162 13.68 -4.84 40.40
C SER A 162 12.78 -5.04 41.61
N THR A 163 11.47 -4.85 41.41
CA THR A 163 10.42 -5.13 42.40
C THR A 163 9.90 -6.58 42.34
N GLU A 164 10.34 -7.34 41.33
CA GLU A 164 9.96 -8.74 41.08
C GLU A 164 11.19 -9.66 41.00
N PRO A 165 11.02 -10.99 41.10
CA PRO A 165 12.11 -11.96 40.92
C PRO A 165 12.80 -11.77 39.56
N PHE A 166 13.97 -11.12 39.57
CA PHE A 166 14.62 -10.62 38.37
C PHE A 166 14.96 -11.73 37.36
N GLU A 167 15.50 -12.86 37.82
CA GLU A 167 15.87 -13.94 36.90
C GLU A 167 14.64 -14.56 36.24
N GLU A 168 13.59 -14.87 37.01
CA GLU A 168 12.36 -15.50 36.49
C GLU A 168 11.64 -14.60 35.49
N ALA A 169 11.44 -13.32 35.84
CA ALA A 169 10.77 -12.35 34.96
C ALA A 169 11.54 -12.19 33.65
N HIS A 170 12.86 -12.03 33.73
CA HIS A 170 13.67 -11.73 32.55
C HIS A 170 14.02 -12.97 31.71
N GLU A 171 13.99 -14.20 32.26
CA GLU A 171 14.13 -15.44 31.47
C GLU A 171 12.92 -15.70 30.57
N LEU A 172 11.71 -15.33 31.01
CA LEU A 172 10.47 -15.48 30.24
C LEU A 172 10.43 -14.57 29.00
N ILE A 173 11.00 -13.37 29.12
CA ILE A 173 10.97 -12.35 28.08
C ILE A 173 11.95 -12.67 26.93
N LYS A 174 11.44 -12.63 25.70
CA LYS A 174 12.15 -12.93 24.46
C LYS A 174 12.08 -11.77 23.46
N ARG A 175 13.00 -11.78 22.48
CA ARG A 175 12.95 -10.85 21.34
C ARG A 175 11.62 -11.01 20.62
N GLY A 176 10.99 -9.88 20.29
CA GLY A 176 9.70 -9.80 19.62
C GLY A 176 8.50 -9.69 20.56
N ASP A 177 8.62 -10.02 21.85
CA ASP A 177 7.51 -9.88 22.79
C ASP A 177 7.04 -8.42 22.89
N ILE A 178 5.74 -8.23 23.13
CA ILE A 178 5.20 -6.96 23.62
C ILE A 178 5.31 -6.96 25.14
N ILE A 179 5.93 -5.92 25.69
CA ILE A 179 6.09 -5.75 27.13
C ILE A 179 5.59 -4.38 27.59
N GLY A 180 5.19 -4.33 28.85
CA GLY A 180 4.99 -3.11 29.62
C GLY A 180 6.15 -2.94 30.58
N VAL A 181 6.66 -1.72 30.70
CA VAL A 181 7.77 -1.38 31.59
C VAL A 181 7.33 -0.29 32.54
N VAL A 182 7.50 -0.52 33.83
CA VAL A 182 7.44 0.53 34.86
C VAL A 182 8.85 0.79 35.33
N GLY A 183 9.21 2.06 35.50
CA GLY A 183 10.55 2.45 35.90
C GLY A 183 10.68 3.94 36.08
N TYR A 184 11.92 4.42 36.04
CA TYR A 184 12.25 5.83 36.13
C TYR A 184 13.15 6.29 34.97
N PRO A 185 13.06 7.57 34.56
CA PRO A 185 13.92 8.11 33.51
C PRO A 185 15.38 8.24 33.93
N GLY A 186 16.28 8.07 32.97
CA GLY A 186 17.69 8.42 33.15
C GLY A 186 18.48 8.35 31.85
N ARG A 187 19.73 8.84 31.87
CA ARG A 187 20.70 8.64 30.80
C ARG A 187 21.84 7.76 31.30
N THR A 188 22.13 6.69 30.56
CA THR A 188 23.17 5.74 30.98
C THR A 188 24.57 6.37 31.04
N GLN A 189 25.47 5.73 31.79
CA GLN A 189 26.89 6.13 31.86
C GLN A 189 27.78 4.95 31.43
N PRO A 190 27.98 4.73 30.11
CA PRO A 190 28.83 3.64 29.65
C PRO A 190 30.27 3.78 30.16
N LYS A 191 30.83 2.69 30.70
CA LYS A 191 32.21 2.65 31.23
C LYS A 191 33.28 2.91 30.17
N LYS A 192 32.98 2.62 28.91
CA LYS A 192 33.89 2.79 27.77
C LYS A 192 33.88 4.21 27.17
N GLY A 193 33.21 5.17 27.80
CA GLY A 193 33.01 6.54 27.27
C GLY A 193 31.74 6.67 26.42
N GLY A 194 31.41 7.89 26.00
CA GLY A 194 30.19 8.25 25.27
C GLY A 194 29.18 9.03 26.12
N GLU A 195 28.25 9.73 25.46
CA GLU A 195 27.23 10.56 26.11
C GLU A 195 26.19 9.76 26.90
N GLY A 196 26.03 8.48 26.57
CA GLY A 196 25.00 7.61 27.14
C GLY A 196 23.66 7.77 26.43
N GLU A 197 22.83 6.74 26.54
CA GLU A 197 21.51 6.67 25.92
C GLU A 197 20.41 7.03 26.93
N ILE A 198 19.43 7.83 26.50
CA ILE A 198 18.17 8.02 27.22
C ILE A 198 17.50 6.67 27.40
N SER A 199 17.18 6.33 28.65
CA SER A 199 16.73 5.01 29.06
C SER A 199 15.66 5.07 30.13
N ILE A 200 14.86 4.02 30.21
CA ILE A 200 14.05 3.73 31.39
C ILE A 200 14.81 2.70 32.22
N PHE A 201 15.06 3.04 33.48
CA PHE A 201 15.59 2.14 34.49
C PHE A 201 14.42 1.36 35.07
N ALA A 202 14.30 0.10 34.68
CA ALA A 202 13.10 -0.69 34.92
C ALA A 202 13.05 -1.20 36.36
N THR A 203 11.95 -0.91 37.04
CA THR A 203 11.59 -1.49 38.33
C THR A 203 10.66 -2.69 38.17
N ARG A 204 9.94 -2.77 37.05
CA ARG A 204 9.07 -3.90 36.68
C ARG A 204 8.98 -4.05 35.17
N VAL A 205 9.10 -5.28 34.66
CA VAL A 205 8.92 -5.63 33.25
C VAL A 205 7.87 -6.73 33.14
N GLN A 206 6.71 -6.36 32.60
CA GLN A 206 5.58 -7.26 32.45
C GLN A 206 5.43 -7.72 31.00
N LEU A 207 5.35 -9.04 30.79
CA LEU A 207 4.90 -9.61 29.51
C LEU A 207 3.44 -9.22 29.23
N LEU A 208 3.18 -8.62 28.07
CA LEU A 208 1.82 -8.27 27.63
C LEU A 208 1.32 -9.19 26.51
N THR A 209 2.20 -9.57 25.58
CA THR A 209 1.86 -10.50 24.51
C THR A 209 3.14 -11.15 23.99
N PRO A 210 3.31 -12.47 24.11
CA PRO A 210 4.50 -13.15 23.61
C PRO A 210 4.55 -13.20 22.09
N CYS A 211 5.75 -13.10 21.52
CA CYS A 211 6.01 -13.43 20.13
C CYS A 211 6.37 -14.91 20.02
N LEU A 212 5.54 -15.68 19.32
CA LEU A 212 5.76 -17.12 19.18
C LEU A 212 6.74 -17.47 18.05
N HIS A 213 6.94 -16.55 17.10
CA HIS A 213 7.83 -16.75 15.97
C HIS A 213 9.17 -16.06 16.17
N MET A 214 10.21 -16.65 15.60
CA MET A 214 11.51 -16.00 15.50
C MET A 214 11.44 -14.85 14.49
N LEU A 215 11.72 -13.63 14.94
CA LEU A 215 11.79 -12.47 14.05
C LEU A 215 13.04 -12.55 13.16
N PRO A 216 12.98 -12.11 11.89
CA PRO A 216 14.16 -11.96 11.04
C PRO A 216 15.25 -11.16 11.76
N THR A 217 16.51 -11.56 11.65
CA THR A 217 17.62 -10.83 12.28
C THR A 217 17.95 -9.58 11.47
N ASP A 218 18.40 -8.53 12.14
CA ASP A 218 18.71 -7.24 11.50
C ASP A 218 19.87 -7.38 10.49
N HIS A 219 20.76 -8.37 10.69
CA HIS A 219 21.87 -8.67 9.78
C HIS A 219 21.42 -9.09 8.38
N PHE A 220 20.39 -9.93 8.28
CA PHE A 220 19.83 -10.34 6.98
C PHE A 220 18.72 -9.38 6.51
N GLY A 221 18.04 -8.73 7.47
CA GLY A 221 16.89 -7.86 7.22
C GLY A 221 15.65 -8.63 6.77
N PHE A 222 14.54 -7.93 6.63
CA PHE A 222 13.34 -8.45 5.97
C PHE A 222 13.20 -7.76 4.61
N LYS A 223 13.97 -8.26 3.64
CA LYS A 223 14.18 -7.60 2.33
C LYS A 223 13.42 -8.23 1.17
N ASP A 224 13.11 -9.53 1.28
CA ASP A 224 12.37 -10.25 0.24
C ASP A 224 11.02 -9.57 -0.03
N GLN A 225 10.84 -9.05 -1.24
CA GLN A 225 9.69 -8.20 -1.57
C GLN A 225 8.37 -8.95 -1.44
N GLU A 226 8.32 -10.20 -1.90
CA GLU A 226 7.10 -11.00 -1.82
C GLU A 226 6.70 -11.29 -0.37
N ALA A 227 7.65 -11.71 0.48
CA ALA A 227 7.41 -11.91 1.90
C ALA A 227 6.99 -10.61 2.60
N ARG A 228 7.58 -9.46 2.24
CA ARG A 228 7.19 -8.14 2.77
C ARG A 228 5.73 -7.81 2.46
N TYR A 229 5.30 -8.03 1.22
CA TYR A 229 3.93 -7.78 0.79
C TYR A 229 2.93 -8.75 1.42
N ARG A 230 3.25 -10.05 1.49
CA ARG A 230 2.39 -11.07 2.13
C ARG A 230 2.29 -10.89 3.65
N LYS A 231 3.40 -10.50 4.29
CA LYS A 231 3.50 -10.33 5.75
C LYS A 231 3.78 -8.88 6.10
N ARG A 232 2.90 -7.97 5.65
CA ARG A 232 3.06 -6.52 5.90
C ARG A 232 3.26 -6.18 7.38
N TYR A 233 2.61 -6.90 8.28
CA TYR A 233 2.80 -6.73 9.73
C TYR A 233 4.26 -6.97 10.16
N LEU A 234 4.95 -7.92 9.54
CA LEU A 234 6.36 -8.19 9.81
C LEU A 234 7.26 -7.13 9.18
N ASP A 235 6.91 -6.67 7.98
CA ASP A 235 7.57 -5.54 7.32
C ASP A 235 7.51 -4.27 8.17
N LEU A 236 6.35 -3.93 8.73
CA LEU A 236 6.16 -2.78 9.63
C LEU A 236 6.88 -2.92 11.00
N ILE A 237 7.19 -4.15 11.42
CA ILE A 237 7.97 -4.42 12.64
C ILE A 237 9.47 -4.18 12.39
N VAL A 238 9.97 -4.58 11.23
CA VAL A 238 11.41 -4.61 10.93
C VAL A 238 11.86 -3.32 10.23
N ASN A 239 11.08 -2.83 9.25
CA ASN A 239 11.45 -1.73 8.36
C ASN A 239 10.65 -0.47 8.69
N ASN A 240 11.30 0.52 9.32
CA ASN A 240 10.68 1.82 9.61
C ASN A 240 10.30 2.58 8.34
N SER A 241 11.08 2.44 7.25
CA SER A 241 10.79 3.10 5.97
C SER A 241 9.40 2.74 5.43
N THR A 242 8.96 1.48 5.58
CA THR A 242 7.60 1.08 5.20
C THR A 242 6.54 1.91 5.92
N ARG A 243 6.70 2.17 7.22
CA ARG A 243 5.78 3.02 7.99
C ARG A 243 5.78 4.46 7.46
N ASP A 244 6.96 5.00 7.18
CA ASP A 244 7.11 6.36 6.68
C ASP A 244 6.38 6.56 5.34
N ARG A 245 6.43 5.56 4.44
CA ARG A 245 5.66 5.59 3.18
C ARG A 245 4.16 5.74 3.42
N PHE A 246 3.59 4.98 4.36
CA PHE A 246 2.17 5.04 4.66
C PHE A 246 1.76 6.30 5.43
N ILE A 247 2.66 6.86 6.25
CA ILE A 247 2.47 8.19 6.84
C ILE A 247 2.42 9.25 5.74
N THR A 248 3.33 9.21 4.78
CA THR A 248 3.33 10.11 3.62
C THR A 248 2.05 9.96 2.79
N ARG A 249 1.61 8.73 2.50
CA ARG A 249 0.31 8.48 1.84
C ARG A 249 -0.85 9.12 2.60
N SER A 250 -0.90 8.97 3.91
CA SER A 250 -1.94 9.60 4.74
C SER A 250 -1.88 11.13 4.69
N LYS A 251 -0.68 11.72 4.66
CA LYS A 251 -0.49 13.17 4.48
C LYS A 251 -0.98 13.66 3.12
N ILE A 252 -0.75 12.91 2.03
CA ILE A 252 -1.26 13.22 0.69
C ILE A 252 -2.79 13.34 0.72
N ILE A 253 -3.46 12.30 1.22
CA ILE A 253 -4.94 12.28 1.31
C ILE A 253 -5.45 13.44 2.17
N SER A 254 -4.84 13.66 3.34
CA SER A 254 -5.24 14.74 4.25
C SER A 254 -5.03 16.13 3.64
N TYR A 255 -3.97 16.29 2.83
CA TYR A 255 -3.68 17.53 2.12
C TYR A 255 -4.73 17.80 1.04
N ILE A 256 -5.06 16.80 0.22
CA ILE A 256 -6.08 16.93 -0.85
C ILE A 256 -7.42 17.35 -0.25
N ARG A 257 -7.89 16.66 0.81
CA ARG A 257 -9.11 17.06 1.54
C ARG A 257 -9.05 18.52 1.98
N SER A 258 -8.02 18.87 2.74
CA SER A 258 -7.85 20.24 3.25
C SER A 258 -7.80 21.28 2.12
N PHE A 259 -7.21 20.94 0.97
CA PHE A 259 -7.11 21.85 -0.17
C PHE A 259 -8.47 22.12 -0.81
N LEU A 260 -9.29 21.09 -0.97
CA LEU A 260 -10.63 21.15 -1.56
C LEU A 260 -11.65 21.74 -0.59
N ASP A 261 -11.63 21.33 0.69
CA ASP A 261 -12.51 21.86 1.74
C ASP A 261 -12.35 23.38 1.90
N ASN A 262 -11.10 23.89 1.85
CA ASN A 262 -10.82 25.33 1.90
C ASN A 262 -11.25 26.10 0.63
N ARG A 263 -11.79 25.41 -0.37
CA ARG A 263 -12.33 25.96 -1.62
C ARG A 263 -13.81 25.61 -1.81
N ASP A 264 -14.51 25.37 -0.71
CA ASP A 264 -15.95 25.13 -0.65
C ASP A 264 -16.42 23.89 -1.42
N PHE A 265 -15.53 22.91 -1.65
CA PHE A 265 -15.95 21.59 -2.12
C PHE A 265 -16.56 20.78 -0.98
N ILE A 266 -17.56 19.97 -1.31
CA ILE A 266 -18.23 19.06 -0.38
C ILE A 266 -17.73 17.63 -0.66
N GLU A 267 -17.17 16.97 0.36
CA GLU A 267 -16.85 15.53 0.28
C GLU A 267 -18.15 14.72 0.24
N VAL A 268 -18.29 13.84 -0.75
CA VAL A 268 -19.46 12.97 -0.94
C VAL A 268 -19.04 11.52 -1.10
N GLU A 269 -20.00 10.60 -0.98
CA GLU A 269 -19.80 9.17 -1.23
C GLU A 269 -20.86 8.68 -2.22
N THR A 270 -20.41 8.19 -3.38
CA THR A 270 -21.29 7.65 -4.43
C THR A 270 -21.25 6.11 -4.45
N PRO A 271 -22.25 5.42 -5.04
CA PRO A 271 -22.30 3.96 -5.04
C PRO A 271 -21.02 3.30 -5.60
N MET A 272 -20.54 2.26 -4.91
CA MET A 272 -19.43 1.41 -5.39
C MET A 272 -19.91 0.18 -6.16
N MET A 273 -21.22 -0.11 -6.11
CA MET A 273 -21.86 -1.22 -6.83
C MET A 273 -22.97 -0.64 -7.69
N ASN A 274 -22.86 -0.78 -9.01
CA ASN A 274 -23.74 -0.17 -9.99
C ASN A 274 -24.45 -1.24 -10.81
N VAL A 275 -25.61 -0.88 -11.39
CA VAL A 275 -26.27 -1.73 -12.40
C VAL A 275 -25.52 -1.68 -13.74
N ILE A 276 -24.87 -0.54 -14.01
CA ILE A 276 -24.05 -0.30 -15.21
C ILE A 276 -22.74 0.34 -14.74
N ALA A 277 -21.60 -0.18 -15.20
CA ALA A 277 -20.31 0.46 -14.98
C ALA A 277 -20.08 1.57 -16.03
N GLY A 278 -19.65 2.75 -15.58
CA GLY A 278 -19.42 3.92 -16.43
C GLY A 278 -18.40 4.88 -15.80
N GLY A 279 -18.10 5.98 -16.50
CA GLY A 279 -17.15 7.01 -16.04
C GLY A 279 -15.67 6.70 -16.31
N ALA A 280 -15.35 5.57 -16.92
CA ALA A 280 -13.99 5.26 -17.40
C ALA A 280 -14.06 4.18 -18.49
N THR A 281 -12.96 4.00 -19.24
CA THR A 281 -12.78 2.87 -20.15
C THR A 281 -11.97 1.81 -19.40
N ALA A 282 -12.64 0.79 -18.89
CA ALA A 282 -12.03 -0.26 -18.07
C ALA A 282 -12.94 -1.48 -17.95
N LYS A 283 -12.35 -2.67 -17.77
CA LYS A 283 -13.12 -3.90 -17.54
C LYS A 283 -13.60 -3.96 -16.07
N PRO A 284 -14.92 -4.02 -15.79
CA PRO A 284 -15.40 -4.05 -14.40
C PRO A 284 -15.31 -5.45 -13.76
N PHE A 285 -15.32 -5.49 -12.42
CA PHE A 285 -15.67 -6.71 -11.69
C PHE A 285 -17.18 -6.87 -11.61
N ILE A 286 -17.67 -8.10 -11.77
CA ILE A 286 -19.09 -8.45 -11.71
C ILE A 286 -19.34 -9.23 -10.42
N THR A 287 -20.42 -8.90 -9.72
CA THR A 287 -20.95 -9.58 -8.55
C THR A 287 -22.46 -9.77 -8.68
N HIS A 288 -23.09 -10.45 -7.72
CA HIS A 288 -24.52 -10.77 -7.77
C HIS A 288 -25.21 -10.38 -6.47
N HIS A 289 -26.32 -9.64 -6.57
CA HIS A 289 -27.17 -9.28 -5.44
C HIS A 289 -28.27 -10.34 -5.27
N ASN A 290 -28.13 -11.24 -4.29
CA ASN A 290 -29.02 -12.39 -4.12
C ASN A 290 -30.51 -12.00 -3.94
N ASP A 291 -30.82 -11.05 -3.06
CA ASP A 291 -32.23 -10.74 -2.75
C ASP A 291 -32.97 -10.03 -3.90
N LEU A 292 -32.26 -9.21 -4.69
CA LEU A 292 -32.79 -8.54 -5.88
C LEU A 292 -32.64 -9.40 -7.14
N ASN A 293 -31.92 -10.52 -7.05
CA ASN A 293 -31.62 -11.44 -8.14
C ASN A 293 -31.14 -10.71 -9.40
N MET A 294 -30.12 -9.85 -9.24
CA MET A 294 -29.55 -9.06 -10.33
C MET A 294 -28.02 -9.00 -10.22
N ASP A 295 -27.37 -8.93 -11.37
CA ASP A 295 -25.94 -8.69 -11.43
C ASP A 295 -25.64 -7.22 -11.12
N MET A 296 -24.50 -6.99 -10.47
CA MET A 296 -23.98 -5.67 -10.16
C MET A 296 -22.51 -5.60 -10.54
N TYR A 297 -22.05 -4.38 -10.82
CA TYR A 297 -20.69 -4.11 -11.25
C TYR A 297 -20.00 -3.24 -10.22
N MET A 298 -18.79 -3.60 -9.82
CA MET A 298 -17.97 -2.71 -9.01
C MET A 298 -17.58 -1.49 -9.85
N ARG A 299 -17.68 -0.29 -9.29
CA ARG A 299 -17.43 0.94 -10.04
C ARG A 299 -15.98 1.01 -10.56
N ILE A 300 -15.84 1.59 -11.76
CA ILE A 300 -14.56 1.89 -12.40
C ILE A 300 -14.17 3.37 -12.23
N ALA A 301 -15.16 4.24 -12.02
CA ALA A 301 -15.07 5.64 -11.60
C ALA A 301 -16.42 6.10 -10.98
N PRO A 302 -16.42 7.13 -10.11
CA PRO A 302 -17.62 7.81 -9.59
C PRO A 302 -18.16 8.93 -10.50
N GLU A 303 -17.45 9.28 -11.58
CA GLU A 303 -17.70 10.42 -12.48
C GLU A 303 -19.18 10.73 -12.77
N LEU A 304 -19.97 9.75 -13.23
CA LEU A 304 -21.36 10.00 -13.66
C LEU A 304 -22.22 10.50 -12.51
N PHE A 305 -22.10 9.88 -11.33
CA PHE A 305 -22.83 10.31 -10.12
C PHE A 305 -22.39 11.68 -9.64
N LEU A 306 -21.10 12.02 -9.73
CA LEU A 306 -20.63 13.33 -9.31
C LEU A 306 -21.21 14.45 -10.20
N LYS A 307 -21.36 14.21 -11.51
CA LYS A 307 -22.08 15.13 -12.41
C LYS A 307 -23.57 15.23 -12.08
N GLU A 308 -24.23 14.12 -11.74
CA GLU A 308 -25.63 14.15 -11.30
C GLU A 308 -25.83 15.01 -10.05
N LEU A 309 -24.88 15.00 -9.11
CA LEU A 309 -24.91 15.91 -7.95
C LEU A 309 -24.79 17.38 -8.36
N VAL A 310 -23.95 17.68 -9.36
CA VAL A 310 -23.83 19.04 -9.91
C VAL A 310 -25.13 19.46 -10.62
N VAL A 311 -25.79 18.56 -11.37
CA VAL A 311 -27.16 18.78 -11.89
C VAL A 311 -28.12 19.10 -10.74
N GLY A 312 -27.99 18.40 -9.61
CA GLY A 312 -28.75 18.63 -8.39
C GLY A 312 -28.47 19.97 -7.67
N GLY A 313 -27.51 20.76 -8.15
CA GLY A 313 -27.15 22.07 -7.60
C GLY A 313 -26.02 22.04 -6.56
N MET A 314 -25.27 20.93 -6.46
CA MET A 314 -24.05 20.88 -5.66
C MET A 314 -22.86 21.31 -6.52
N ASP A 315 -22.63 22.62 -6.61
CA ASP A 315 -21.65 23.22 -7.55
C ASP A 315 -20.21 22.72 -7.40
N ARG A 316 -19.82 22.20 -6.23
CA ARG A 316 -18.46 21.72 -5.95
C ARG A 316 -18.50 20.46 -5.11
N VAL A 317 -18.22 19.33 -5.72
CA VAL A 317 -18.22 18.02 -5.05
C VAL A 317 -16.91 17.31 -5.29
N TYR A 318 -16.46 16.50 -4.32
CA TYR A 318 -15.35 15.59 -4.51
C TYR A 318 -15.55 14.29 -3.75
N GLU A 319 -14.90 13.23 -4.24
CA GLU A 319 -14.84 11.95 -3.57
C GLU A 319 -13.40 11.41 -3.59
N ILE A 320 -12.89 11.00 -2.44
CA ILE A 320 -11.68 10.18 -2.33
C ILE A 320 -12.09 8.75 -2.03
N GLY A 321 -12.03 7.89 -3.06
CA GLY A 321 -12.66 6.58 -3.00
C GLY A 321 -11.90 5.49 -3.74
N ARG A 322 -12.33 4.24 -3.54
CA ARG A 322 -11.77 3.08 -4.22
C ARG A 322 -12.41 2.91 -5.60
N GLN A 323 -11.60 2.58 -6.59
CA GLN A 323 -12.01 2.14 -7.92
C GLN A 323 -11.55 0.70 -8.15
N PHE A 324 -12.27 -0.04 -8.99
CA PHE A 324 -12.04 -1.46 -9.21
C PHE A 324 -11.94 -1.76 -10.71
N ARG A 325 -10.79 -2.27 -11.16
CA ARG A 325 -10.57 -2.64 -12.57
C ARG A 325 -10.06 -4.07 -12.66
N ASN A 326 -10.76 -4.88 -13.45
CA ASN A 326 -10.47 -6.29 -13.66
C ASN A 326 -9.44 -6.46 -14.78
N GLU A 327 -8.25 -5.94 -14.52
CA GLU A 327 -7.14 -5.82 -15.47
C GLU A 327 -5.88 -6.52 -14.92
N GLY A 328 -4.79 -6.49 -15.70
CA GLY A 328 -3.50 -7.03 -15.29
C GLY A 328 -2.90 -6.28 -14.08
N ILE A 329 -2.06 -6.98 -13.32
CA ILE A 329 -1.29 -6.40 -12.21
C ILE A 329 0.14 -6.17 -12.69
N ASP A 330 0.66 -4.95 -12.54
CA ASP A 330 2.04 -4.60 -12.86
C ASP A 330 2.66 -3.64 -11.82
N MET A 331 3.67 -2.87 -12.22
CA MET A 331 4.37 -1.93 -11.33
C MET A 331 3.51 -0.71 -10.96
N THR A 332 2.48 -0.37 -11.74
CA THR A 332 1.61 0.80 -11.57
C THR A 332 0.12 0.48 -11.49
N HIS A 333 -0.27 -0.78 -11.73
CA HIS A 333 -1.65 -1.24 -11.73
C HIS A 333 -1.90 -2.28 -10.62
N ASN A 334 -2.95 -2.03 -9.84
CA ASN A 334 -3.51 -2.96 -8.86
C ASN A 334 -5.03 -3.00 -9.05
N PRO A 335 -5.72 -4.15 -8.90
CA PRO A 335 -7.13 -4.28 -9.27
C PRO A 335 -8.07 -3.38 -8.47
N GLU A 336 -7.66 -2.97 -7.27
CA GLU A 336 -8.32 -1.94 -6.49
C GLU A 336 -7.32 -0.80 -6.19
N PHE A 337 -7.70 0.45 -6.46
CA PHE A 337 -6.82 1.62 -6.27
C PHE A 337 -7.61 2.88 -5.92
N THR A 338 -6.97 3.86 -5.31
CA THR A 338 -7.64 5.05 -4.77
C THR A 338 -7.50 6.22 -5.74
N THR A 339 -8.63 6.83 -6.10
CA THR A 339 -8.65 8.12 -6.81
C THR A 339 -9.20 9.22 -5.91
N CYS A 340 -8.81 10.45 -6.20
CA CYS A 340 -9.60 11.63 -5.85
C CYS A 340 -10.22 12.14 -7.14
N GLU A 341 -11.53 12.33 -7.15
CA GLU A 341 -12.25 12.96 -8.25
C GLU A 341 -13.05 14.14 -7.72
N PHE A 342 -13.01 15.27 -8.43
CA PHE A 342 -13.81 16.44 -8.09
C PHE A 342 -14.43 17.07 -9.34
N TYR A 343 -15.59 17.70 -9.13
CA TYR A 343 -16.36 18.38 -10.17
C TYR A 343 -16.72 19.77 -9.67
N GLN A 344 -16.46 20.77 -10.53
CA GLN A 344 -16.64 22.18 -10.24
C GLN A 344 -17.48 22.84 -11.33
N ALA A 345 -18.71 23.20 -10.98
CA ALA A 345 -19.56 24.03 -11.82
C ALA A 345 -18.87 25.37 -12.12
N TYR A 346 -19.12 25.85 -13.34
CA TYR A 346 -18.60 27.07 -13.94
C TYR A 346 -17.09 27.12 -14.17
N ALA A 347 -16.39 25.98 -14.01
CA ALA A 347 -14.99 25.85 -14.39
C ALA A 347 -14.85 25.22 -15.78
N ASP A 348 -13.76 25.55 -16.47
CA ASP A 348 -13.31 24.83 -17.67
C ASP A 348 -11.93 24.19 -17.48
N VAL A 349 -11.46 23.49 -18.51
CA VAL A 349 -10.16 22.80 -18.50
C VAL A 349 -8.97 23.71 -18.12
N TYR A 350 -9.03 25.02 -18.40
CA TYR A 350 -7.94 25.94 -18.09
C TYR A 350 -7.92 26.33 -16.62
N ASP A 351 -9.10 26.52 -16.01
CA ASP A 351 -9.22 26.66 -14.56
C ASP A 351 -8.66 25.42 -13.84
N LEU A 352 -8.99 24.24 -14.38
CA LEU A 352 -8.50 22.97 -13.85
C LEU A 352 -6.97 22.82 -13.99
N MET A 353 -6.35 23.30 -15.07
CA MET A 353 -4.88 23.30 -15.21
C MET A 353 -4.23 24.10 -14.09
N ASP A 354 -4.71 25.32 -13.84
CA ASP A 354 -4.16 26.21 -12.82
C ASP A 354 -4.38 25.65 -11.39
N MET A 355 -5.55 25.06 -11.14
CA MET A 355 -5.85 24.36 -9.90
C MET A 355 -4.96 23.12 -9.69
N THR A 356 -4.69 22.36 -10.77
CA THR A 356 -3.85 21.16 -10.74
C THR A 356 -2.41 21.49 -10.38
N GLU A 357 -1.83 22.49 -11.05
CA GLU A 357 -0.48 22.99 -10.70
C GLU A 357 -0.43 23.42 -9.23
N MET A 358 -1.38 24.23 -8.78
CA MET A 358 -1.42 24.74 -7.42
C MET A 358 -1.52 23.60 -6.39
N LEU A 359 -2.45 22.66 -6.59
CA LEU A 359 -2.68 21.52 -5.70
C LEU A 359 -1.39 20.71 -5.53
N PHE A 360 -0.80 20.26 -6.64
CA PHE A 360 0.34 19.37 -6.60
C PHE A 360 1.63 20.06 -6.14
N SER A 361 1.94 21.25 -6.64
CA SER A 361 3.15 21.99 -6.25
C SER A 361 3.16 22.30 -4.75
N GLU A 362 2.03 22.79 -4.21
CA GLU A 362 1.94 23.11 -2.79
C GLU A 362 1.93 21.87 -1.91
N MET A 363 1.28 20.77 -2.36
CA MET A 363 1.32 19.48 -1.66
C MET A 363 2.75 18.95 -1.53
N VAL A 364 3.50 18.93 -2.63
CA VAL A 364 4.89 18.48 -2.65
C VAL A 364 5.69 19.33 -1.67
N LYS A 365 5.63 20.66 -1.78
CA LYS A 365 6.33 21.58 -0.87
C LYS A 365 5.97 21.36 0.60
N LYS A 366 4.68 21.14 0.90
CA LYS A 366 4.19 20.94 2.26
C LYS A 366 4.68 19.63 2.87
N ILE A 367 4.74 18.55 2.08
CA ILE A 367 5.06 17.20 2.54
C ILE A 367 6.57 16.98 2.61
N THR A 368 7.32 17.44 1.61
CA THR A 368 8.76 17.18 1.48
C THR A 368 9.63 18.33 1.95
N GLY A 369 9.06 19.53 2.07
CA GLY A 369 9.80 20.76 2.39
C GLY A 369 10.39 21.47 1.16
N ASP A 370 10.31 20.89 -0.03
CA ASP A 370 10.83 21.46 -1.28
C ASP A 370 9.90 21.21 -2.48
N TYR A 371 10.03 21.98 -3.56
CA TYR A 371 9.33 21.73 -4.82
C TYR A 371 10.02 20.67 -5.69
N VAL A 372 11.29 20.40 -5.41
CA VAL A 372 12.09 19.40 -6.12
C VAL A 372 12.22 18.15 -5.28
N ILE A 373 11.90 16.99 -5.88
CA ILE A 373 12.04 15.67 -5.23
C ILE A 373 12.98 14.77 -6.04
N LYS A 374 13.59 13.82 -5.35
CA LYS A 374 14.41 12.76 -5.96
C LYS A 374 13.54 11.53 -6.20
N TYR A 375 13.70 10.91 -7.35
CA TYR A 375 12.97 9.71 -7.73
C TYR A 375 13.86 8.72 -8.51
N HIS A 376 13.79 7.45 -8.16
CA HIS A 376 14.54 6.36 -8.77
C HIS A 376 13.60 5.37 -9.47
N PRO A 377 13.29 5.56 -10.78
CA PRO A 377 12.35 4.70 -11.50
C PRO A 377 12.80 3.23 -11.55
N ASP A 378 14.12 2.99 -11.63
CA ASP A 378 14.70 1.65 -11.70
C ASP A 378 15.10 1.08 -10.33
N GLY A 379 14.64 1.72 -9.25
CA GLY A 379 14.96 1.35 -7.87
C GLY A 379 16.26 1.98 -7.34
N PRO A 380 16.65 1.70 -6.08
CA PRO A 380 17.63 2.48 -5.34
C PRO A 380 19.04 2.56 -5.95
N ASP A 381 19.43 1.56 -6.74
CA ASP A 381 20.73 1.51 -7.43
C ASP A 381 20.67 2.09 -8.86
N GLY A 382 19.49 2.54 -9.28
CA GLY A 382 19.22 3.09 -10.60
C GLY A 382 19.58 4.57 -10.73
N LYS A 383 19.23 5.15 -11.89
CA LYS A 383 19.45 6.58 -12.15
C LYS A 383 18.52 7.43 -11.28
N GLU A 384 19.09 8.37 -10.53
CA GLU A 384 18.33 9.41 -9.83
C GLU A 384 17.77 10.43 -10.85
N LEU A 385 16.46 10.69 -10.78
CA LEU A 385 15.79 11.79 -11.45
C LEU A 385 15.47 12.89 -10.45
N SER A 386 15.64 14.14 -10.87
CA SER A 386 15.21 15.32 -10.14
C SER A 386 13.90 15.79 -10.73
N LEU A 387 12.79 15.57 -10.03
CA LEU A 387 11.46 15.97 -10.45
C LEU A 387 11.12 17.34 -9.85
N ASP A 388 11.00 18.36 -10.68
CA ASP A 388 10.71 19.73 -10.27
C ASP A 388 9.22 20.05 -10.43
N PHE A 389 8.52 20.22 -9.31
CA PHE A 389 7.10 20.59 -9.27
C PHE A 389 6.91 22.11 -9.21
N SER A 390 7.94 22.92 -9.39
CA SER A 390 7.79 24.38 -9.47
C SER A 390 6.92 24.80 -10.65
N ARG A 391 6.09 25.82 -10.44
CA ARG A 391 5.17 26.36 -11.47
C ARG A 391 5.87 27.41 -12.34
N PRO A 392 5.43 27.63 -13.58
CA PRO A 392 4.39 26.89 -14.32
C PRO A 392 4.92 25.60 -14.96
N TRP A 393 4.03 24.63 -15.19
CA TRP A 393 4.39 23.37 -15.81
C TRP A 393 4.37 23.44 -17.34
N LYS A 394 5.11 22.54 -17.98
CA LYS A 394 5.15 22.45 -19.44
C LYS A 394 3.77 22.02 -19.95
N ARG A 395 3.27 22.65 -21.02
CA ARG A 395 2.03 22.29 -21.71
C ARG A 395 2.34 21.90 -23.15
N ILE A 396 1.98 20.69 -23.57
CA ILE A 396 2.19 20.18 -24.93
C ILE A 396 0.86 19.76 -25.56
N ASN A 397 0.64 20.20 -26.80
CA ASN A 397 -0.51 19.74 -27.57
C ASN A 397 -0.19 18.37 -28.18
N MET A 398 -1.06 17.39 -27.92
CA MET A 398 -0.86 15.99 -28.31
C MET A 398 -0.55 15.84 -29.80
N ILE A 399 -1.43 16.31 -30.67
CA ILE A 399 -1.29 16.11 -32.12
C ILE A 399 -0.08 16.87 -32.65
N GLU A 400 0.10 18.13 -32.27
CA GLU A 400 1.23 18.94 -32.72
C GLU A 400 2.58 18.36 -32.28
N GLU A 401 2.66 17.74 -31.10
CA GLU A 401 3.90 17.11 -30.63
C GLU A 401 4.13 15.74 -31.29
N LEU A 402 3.09 14.94 -31.52
CA LEU A 402 3.19 13.70 -32.31
C LEU A 402 3.70 13.98 -33.73
N GLU A 403 3.22 15.05 -34.37
CA GLU A 403 3.69 15.46 -35.70
C GLU A 403 5.19 15.71 -35.73
N LYS A 404 5.75 16.32 -34.67
CA LYS A 404 7.19 16.56 -34.54
C LYS A 404 7.97 15.27 -34.27
N VAL A 405 7.45 14.40 -33.40
CA VAL A 405 8.13 13.14 -33.02
C VAL A 405 8.22 12.18 -34.21
N PHE A 406 7.13 12.06 -34.98
CA PHE A 406 7.04 11.12 -36.10
C PHE A 406 7.42 11.73 -37.46
N ASP A 407 7.66 13.04 -37.51
CA ASP A 407 7.97 13.81 -38.72
C ASP A 407 6.93 13.58 -39.84
N VAL A 408 5.65 13.67 -39.46
CA VAL A 408 4.49 13.49 -40.35
C VAL A 408 3.40 14.46 -39.98
N LYS A 409 2.60 14.90 -40.95
CA LYS A 409 1.39 15.69 -40.68
C LYS A 409 0.23 14.75 -40.39
N PHE A 410 -0.45 14.93 -39.25
CA PHE A 410 -1.63 14.14 -38.92
C PHE A 410 -2.86 14.68 -39.66
N PRO A 411 -3.85 13.83 -39.97
CA PRO A 411 -5.16 14.29 -40.43
C PRO A 411 -5.78 15.30 -39.44
N PRO A 412 -6.62 16.22 -39.93
CA PRO A 412 -7.38 17.13 -39.08
C PRO A 412 -8.18 16.38 -38.00
N GLY A 413 -8.43 17.04 -36.86
CA GLY A 413 -9.07 16.43 -35.69
C GLY A 413 -10.43 15.78 -36.01
N ASP A 414 -11.23 16.45 -36.84
CA ASP A 414 -12.55 15.98 -37.31
C ASP A 414 -12.47 14.80 -38.29
N GLN A 415 -11.28 14.41 -38.73
CA GLN A 415 -11.04 13.24 -39.58
C GLN A 415 -10.34 12.10 -38.84
N LEU A 416 -10.02 12.26 -37.54
CA LEU A 416 -9.27 11.25 -36.81
C LEU A 416 -10.01 9.93 -36.62
N HIS A 417 -11.34 9.94 -36.75
CA HIS A 417 -12.20 8.76 -36.63
C HIS A 417 -12.33 7.94 -37.93
N THR A 418 -11.83 8.43 -39.06
CA THR A 418 -12.06 7.80 -40.37
C THR A 418 -11.20 6.54 -40.60
N LYS A 419 -11.61 5.69 -41.55
CA LYS A 419 -10.85 4.49 -41.92
C LYS A 419 -9.50 4.84 -42.55
N GLU A 420 -9.45 5.93 -43.31
CA GLU A 420 -8.24 6.47 -43.93
C GLU A 420 -7.22 6.87 -42.86
N THR A 421 -7.67 7.51 -41.77
CA THR A 421 -6.80 7.80 -40.63
C THR A 421 -6.34 6.52 -39.94
N GLY A 422 -7.19 5.49 -39.85
CA GLY A 422 -6.79 4.20 -39.30
C GLY A 422 -5.62 3.55 -40.05
N GLU A 423 -5.66 3.55 -41.38
CA GLU A 423 -4.55 3.07 -42.21
C GLU A 423 -3.29 3.95 -42.07
N PHE A 424 -3.47 5.27 -41.94
CA PHE A 424 -2.38 6.20 -41.65
C PHE A 424 -1.68 5.88 -40.32
N LEU A 425 -2.43 5.77 -39.21
CA LEU A 425 -1.90 5.45 -37.89
C LEU A 425 -1.18 4.09 -37.88
N LYS A 426 -1.78 3.08 -38.52
CA LYS A 426 -1.19 1.76 -38.68
C LYS A 426 0.13 1.81 -39.44
N SER A 427 0.23 2.65 -40.48
CA SER A 427 1.49 2.82 -41.23
C SER A 427 2.61 3.42 -40.36
N ILE A 428 2.28 4.34 -39.44
CA ILE A 428 3.23 4.91 -38.47
C ILE A 428 3.69 3.82 -37.51
N LEU A 429 2.77 3.07 -36.90
CA LEU A 429 3.09 1.98 -35.97
C LEU A 429 4.05 0.96 -36.61
N ILE A 430 3.77 0.54 -37.86
CA ILE A 430 4.64 -0.39 -38.61
C ILE A 430 6.01 0.23 -38.90
N LYS A 431 6.05 1.47 -39.38
CA LYS A 431 7.30 2.19 -39.71
C LYS A 431 8.21 2.33 -38.49
N HIS A 432 7.63 2.60 -37.32
CA HIS A 432 8.34 2.82 -36.05
C HIS A 432 8.45 1.56 -35.18
N LYS A 433 7.93 0.41 -35.65
CA LYS A 433 7.96 -0.89 -34.96
C LYS A 433 7.29 -0.86 -33.57
N LEU A 434 6.21 -0.10 -33.46
CA LEU A 434 5.40 -0.01 -32.26
C LEU A 434 4.32 -1.09 -32.28
N ASP A 435 4.32 -1.95 -31.26
CA ASP A 435 3.35 -3.02 -31.14
C ASP A 435 2.05 -2.51 -30.49
N CYS A 436 0.92 -2.76 -31.16
CA CYS A 436 -0.41 -2.42 -30.69
C CYS A 436 -1.28 -3.69 -30.77
N PRO A 437 -1.68 -4.29 -29.63
CA PRO A 437 -2.50 -5.49 -29.66
C PRO A 437 -3.93 -5.18 -30.15
N PRO A 438 -4.57 -6.09 -30.91
CA PRO A 438 -5.95 -5.94 -31.33
C PRO A 438 -6.92 -5.72 -30.14
N PRO A 439 -8.05 -5.01 -30.36
CA PRO A 439 -8.48 -4.39 -31.62
C PRO A 439 -7.65 -3.14 -32.00
N LEU A 440 -7.41 -2.96 -33.31
CA LEU A 440 -6.66 -1.81 -33.84
C LEU A 440 -7.61 -0.64 -34.15
N THR A 441 -8.28 -0.13 -33.12
CA THR A 441 -9.10 1.08 -33.25
C THR A 441 -8.20 2.32 -33.38
N ASN A 442 -8.70 3.39 -34.02
CA ASN A 442 -7.92 4.63 -34.14
C ASN A 442 -7.55 5.20 -32.76
N ALA A 443 -8.43 5.08 -31.75
CA ALA A 443 -8.15 5.48 -30.38
C ALA A 443 -6.97 4.70 -29.77
N ARG A 444 -6.98 3.36 -29.83
CA ARG A 444 -5.90 2.51 -29.29
C ARG A 444 -4.58 2.70 -30.03
N MET A 445 -4.63 2.85 -31.35
CA MET A 445 -3.42 3.13 -32.14
C MET A 445 -2.85 4.50 -31.81
N LEU A 446 -3.69 5.52 -31.62
CA LEU A 446 -3.23 6.85 -31.25
C LEU A 446 -2.67 6.88 -29.82
N ASP A 447 -3.35 6.27 -28.86
CA ASP A 447 -2.86 6.05 -27.49
C ASP A 447 -1.47 5.41 -27.49
N LYS A 448 -1.26 4.39 -28.33
CA LYS A 448 0.05 3.76 -28.48
C LYS A 448 1.14 4.72 -28.98
N LEU A 449 0.80 5.66 -29.86
CA LEU A 449 1.73 6.70 -30.32
C LEU A 449 1.98 7.76 -29.24
N VAL A 450 0.96 8.08 -28.43
CA VAL A 450 1.07 9.01 -27.29
C VAL A 450 2.06 8.52 -26.25
N GLY A 451 2.22 7.19 -26.08
CA GLY A 451 3.25 6.61 -25.21
C GLY A 451 4.67 7.17 -25.47
N GLU A 452 5.00 7.54 -26.70
CA GLU A 452 6.30 8.19 -27.02
C GLU A 452 6.39 9.63 -26.46
N LEU A 453 5.26 10.33 -26.31
CA LEU A 453 5.20 11.62 -25.62
C LEU A 453 5.32 11.47 -24.10
N GLU A 454 4.68 10.43 -23.55
CA GLU A 454 4.74 10.12 -22.11
C GLU A 454 6.18 9.88 -21.66
N ASP A 455 6.96 9.15 -22.45
CA ASP A 455 8.38 8.85 -22.18
C ASP A 455 9.27 10.10 -22.13
N MET A 456 8.82 11.23 -22.70
CA MET A 456 9.52 12.53 -22.61
C MET A 456 9.10 13.35 -21.38
N CYS A 457 8.05 12.97 -20.67
CA CYS A 457 7.47 13.72 -19.55
C CYS A 457 8.11 13.34 -18.21
N PHE A 458 9.32 13.84 -17.95
CA PHE A 458 10.00 13.64 -16.66
C PHE A 458 9.45 14.57 -15.57
N ASN A 459 9.53 15.88 -15.76
CA ASN A 459 8.87 16.85 -14.89
C ASN A 459 7.35 16.87 -15.18
N PRO A 460 6.53 17.35 -14.23
CA PRO A 460 5.10 17.55 -14.46
C PRO A 460 4.83 18.27 -15.79
N THR A 461 4.12 17.59 -16.67
CA THR A 461 3.82 18.06 -18.03
C THR A 461 2.36 17.79 -18.33
N PHE A 462 1.64 18.83 -18.76
CA PHE A 462 0.30 18.71 -19.31
C PHE A 462 0.39 18.25 -20.76
N ILE A 463 -0.28 17.15 -21.10
CA ILE A 463 -0.63 16.79 -22.47
C ILE A 463 -2.07 17.21 -22.69
N PHE A 464 -2.38 18.00 -23.72
CA PHE A 464 -3.73 18.48 -24.00
C PHE A 464 -4.10 18.39 -25.48
N GLY A 465 -5.37 18.64 -25.80
CA GLY A 465 -5.87 18.57 -27.18
C GLY A 465 -6.13 17.13 -27.63
N HIS A 466 -6.63 16.32 -26.71
CA HIS A 466 -7.04 14.94 -26.98
C HIS A 466 -8.19 14.90 -28.00
N PRO A 467 -8.20 13.94 -28.93
CA PRO A 467 -9.33 13.76 -29.85
C PRO A 467 -10.62 13.30 -29.16
N GLN A 468 -11.76 13.63 -29.77
CA GLN A 468 -13.09 13.23 -29.30
C GLN A 468 -13.25 11.71 -29.22
N MET A 469 -12.71 10.97 -30.18
CA MET A 469 -12.78 9.49 -30.21
C MET A 469 -12.09 8.81 -29.02
N MET A 470 -11.22 9.52 -28.29
CA MET A 470 -10.55 9.04 -27.08
C MET A 470 -11.19 9.58 -25.79
N SER A 471 -12.19 10.47 -25.91
CA SER A 471 -12.66 11.31 -24.81
C SER A 471 -14.19 11.41 -24.81
N PRO A 472 -14.91 10.28 -24.61
CA PRO A 472 -16.35 10.17 -24.80
C PRO A 472 -17.18 11.06 -23.85
N LEU A 473 -16.60 11.47 -22.72
CA LEU A 473 -17.25 12.32 -21.70
C LEU A 473 -16.72 13.76 -21.68
N ALA A 474 -15.67 14.06 -22.46
CA ALA A 474 -15.07 15.39 -22.53
C ALA A 474 -15.75 16.26 -23.60
N LYS A 475 -15.99 17.53 -23.25
CA LYS A 475 -16.58 18.50 -24.17
C LYS A 475 -15.63 18.80 -25.34
N TYR A 476 -16.21 19.02 -26.52
CA TYR A 476 -15.46 19.38 -27.71
C TYR A 476 -14.67 20.69 -27.50
N ASP A 477 -13.52 20.81 -28.18
CA ASP A 477 -12.71 22.04 -28.18
C ASP A 477 -13.48 23.18 -28.85
N ARG A 478 -13.53 24.35 -28.21
CA ARG A 478 -14.26 25.53 -28.70
C ARG A 478 -13.72 26.11 -30.01
N SER A 479 -12.52 25.72 -30.44
CA SER A 479 -11.78 26.29 -31.58
C SER A 479 -11.20 25.26 -32.56
N LYS A 480 -10.98 24.01 -32.12
CA LYS A 480 -10.33 22.94 -32.90
C LYS A 480 -11.31 21.76 -33.13
N PRO A 481 -12.01 21.71 -34.28
CA PRO A 481 -12.95 20.63 -34.59
C PRO A 481 -12.34 19.23 -34.42
N GLY A 482 -13.12 18.32 -33.82
CA GLY A 482 -12.74 16.92 -33.55
C GLY A 482 -11.81 16.69 -32.37
N LEU A 483 -11.34 17.75 -31.70
CA LEU A 483 -10.63 17.67 -30.42
C LEU A 483 -11.55 17.96 -29.22
N CYS A 484 -11.05 17.72 -28.02
CA CYS A 484 -11.69 18.00 -26.74
C CYS A 484 -10.87 18.92 -25.85
N GLU A 485 -11.57 19.63 -24.97
CA GLU A 485 -10.98 20.37 -23.84
C GLU A 485 -10.61 19.40 -22.72
N ARG A 486 -9.55 18.60 -22.95
CA ARG A 486 -9.02 17.60 -22.02
C ARG A 486 -7.52 17.76 -21.85
N PHE A 487 -7.05 17.60 -20.62
CA PHE A 487 -5.63 17.36 -20.35
C PHE A 487 -5.41 16.12 -19.50
N GLU A 488 -4.19 15.62 -19.61
CA GLU A 488 -3.60 14.67 -18.69
C GLU A 488 -2.29 15.25 -18.16
N VAL A 489 -1.92 14.89 -16.94
CA VAL A 489 -0.62 15.25 -16.36
C VAL A 489 0.25 14.02 -16.25
N PHE A 490 1.46 14.11 -16.79
CA PHE A 490 2.48 13.08 -16.67
C PHE A 490 3.63 13.55 -15.79
N VAL A 491 4.10 12.67 -14.92
CA VAL A 491 5.30 12.84 -14.08
C VAL A 491 6.10 11.55 -14.13
N ALA A 492 7.40 11.66 -14.38
CA ALA A 492 8.30 10.52 -14.51
C ALA A 492 7.72 9.43 -15.42
N THR A 493 7.24 9.85 -16.60
CA THR A 493 6.63 9.02 -17.65
C THR A 493 5.33 8.31 -17.29
N LYS A 494 4.66 8.76 -16.23
CA LYS A 494 3.42 8.16 -15.74
C LYS A 494 2.33 9.21 -15.55
N GLU A 495 1.15 8.90 -16.04
CA GLU A 495 -0.05 9.71 -15.84
C GLU A 495 -0.39 9.76 -14.34
N ILE A 496 -0.67 10.96 -13.82
CA ILE A 496 -1.14 11.16 -12.43
C ILE A 496 -2.52 11.79 -12.35
N CYS A 497 -2.98 12.41 -13.42
CA CYS A 497 -4.24 13.14 -13.47
C CYS A 497 -4.80 13.16 -14.89
N ASN A 498 -6.11 13.04 -14.99
CA ASN A 498 -6.91 13.25 -16.19
C ASN A 498 -8.06 14.20 -15.84
N ALA A 499 -8.31 15.18 -16.70
CA ALA A 499 -9.31 16.21 -16.45
C ALA A 499 -9.81 16.85 -17.74
N TYR A 500 -11.04 17.36 -17.72
CA TYR A 500 -11.65 17.98 -18.88
C TYR A 500 -12.79 18.94 -18.53
N THR A 501 -13.11 19.81 -19.48
CA THR A 501 -14.42 20.46 -19.51
C THR A 501 -15.46 19.38 -19.79
N GLU A 502 -16.50 19.29 -18.95
CA GLU A 502 -17.49 18.23 -18.99
C GLU A 502 -18.47 18.38 -20.14
N LEU A 503 -18.70 17.28 -20.88
CA LEU A 503 -19.77 17.25 -21.86
C LEU A 503 -21.11 17.34 -21.13
N ASN A 504 -21.86 18.40 -21.44
CA ASN A 504 -23.15 18.69 -20.83
C ASN A 504 -24.29 18.82 -21.85
N ASP A 505 -24.04 18.46 -23.12
CA ASP A 505 -25.07 18.35 -24.15
C ASP A 505 -25.61 16.91 -24.16
N PRO A 506 -26.87 16.67 -23.77
CA PRO A 506 -27.43 15.32 -23.70
C PRO A 506 -27.55 14.64 -25.07
N PHE A 507 -27.69 15.39 -26.16
CA PHE A 507 -27.77 14.81 -27.50
C PHE A 507 -26.41 14.26 -27.93
N ASP A 508 -25.35 15.06 -27.80
CA ASP A 508 -23.97 14.62 -28.08
C ASP A 508 -23.57 13.47 -27.15
N GLN A 509 -23.91 13.55 -25.85
CA GLN A 509 -23.57 12.48 -24.91
C GLN A 509 -24.21 11.14 -25.28
N ARG A 510 -25.49 11.15 -25.71
CA ARG A 510 -26.19 9.94 -26.16
C ARG A 510 -25.55 9.36 -27.43
N GLU A 511 -25.23 10.20 -28.41
CA GLU A 511 -24.53 9.76 -29.64
C GLU A 511 -23.17 9.10 -29.34
N ARG A 512 -22.42 9.64 -28.37
CA ARG A 512 -21.13 9.07 -27.94
C ARG A 512 -21.28 7.73 -27.22
N PHE A 513 -22.29 7.60 -26.35
CA PHE A 513 -22.58 6.32 -25.72
C PHE A 513 -23.03 5.25 -26.73
N GLU A 514 -23.84 5.62 -27.71
CA GLU A 514 -24.22 4.70 -28.80
C GLU A 514 -22.99 4.24 -29.59
N GLU A 515 -22.02 5.12 -29.84
CA GLU A 515 -20.76 4.76 -30.48
C GLU A 515 -19.91 3.82 -29.60
N GLN A 516 -19.80 4.07 -28.29
CA GLN A 516 -19.11 3.16 -27.38
C GLN A 516 -19.78 1.78 -27.33
N ALA A 517 -21.11 1.73 -27.30
CA ALA A 517 -21.86 0.48 -27.37
C ALA A 517 -21.57 -0.28 -28.67
N ARG A 518 -21.50 0.42 -29.82
CA ARG A 518 -21.09 -0.19 -31.10
C ARG A 518 -19.66 -0.73 -31.08
N GLN A 519 -18.73 -0.07 -30.39
CA GLN A 519 -17.35 -0.54 -30.23
C GLN A 519 -17.27 -1.78 -29.34
N LYS A 520 -18.09 -1.82 -28.29
CA LYS A 520 -18.24 -3.00 -27.44
C LYS A 520 -18.75 -4.21 -28.22
N ASP A 521 -19.77 -4.02 -29.06
CA ASP A 521 -20.29 -5.07 -29.95
C ASP A 521 -19.23 -5.57 -30.96
N GLN A 522 -18.21 -4.75 -31.23
CA GLN A 522 -17.05 -5.10 -32.07
C GLN A 522 -15.90 -5.76 -31.29
N GLY A 523 -16.08 -6.03 -29.99
CA GLY A 523 -15.12 -6.75 -29.16
C GLY A 523 -14.22 -5.88 -28.28
N ASP A 524 -14.55 -4.60 -28.08
CA ASP A 524 -13.88 -3.76 -27.08
C ASP A 524 -14.51 -3.96 -25.69
N ASP A 525 -13.95 -4.88 -24.91
CA ASP A 525 -14.41 -5.23 -23.56
C ASP A 525 -14.39 -4.06 -22.56
N GLU A 526 -13.66 -2.97 -22.86
CA GLU A 526 -13.49 -1.81 -21.98
C GLU A 526 -14.48 -0.68 -22.29
N ALA A 527 -15.19 -0.78 -23.43
CA ALA A 527 -16.16 0.24 -23.86
C ALA A 527 -17.43 0.24 -22.99
N GLN A 528 -17.94 1.45 -22.75
CA GLN A 528 -19.10 1.68 -21.87
C GLN A 528 -20.43 1.29 -22.54
N LEU A 529 -21.43 1.02 -21.71
CA LEU A 529 -22.82 0.86 -22.15
C LEU A 529 -23.51 2.23 -22.18
N VAL A 530 -24.67 2.29 -22.84
CA VAL A 530 -25.51 3.48 -22.81
C VAL A 530 -26.17 3.61 -21.43
N ASP A 531 -25.85 4.69 -20.72
CA ASP A 531 -26.50 5.05 -19.46
C ASP A 531 -27.59 6.11 -19.70
N GLU A 532 -28.82 5.64 -19.93
CA GLU A 532 -29.97 6.53 -20.13
C GLU A 532 -30.37 7.28 -18.84
N THR A 533 -30.00 6.78 -17.66
CA THR A 533 -30.27 7.49 -16.41
C THR A 533 -29.41 8.76 -16.35
N PHE A 534 -28.12 8.62 -16.67
CA PHE A 534 -27.22 9.75 -16.74
C PHE A 534 -27.59 10.72 -17.86
N CYS A 535 -27.94 10.24 -19.06
CA CYS A 535 -28.45 11.11 -20.14
C CYS A 535 -29.69 11.88 -19.71
N ASN A 536 -30.62 11.24 -19.00
CA ASN A 536 -31.81 11.92 -18.47
C ASN A 536 -31.44 13.00 -17.43
N ALA A 537 -30.44 12.76 -16.58
CA ALA A 537 -29.93 13.79 -15.67
C ALA A 537 -29.38 15.01 -16.44
N LEU A 538 -28.63 14.79 -17.53
CA LEU A 538 -28.15 15.88 -18.39
C LEU A 538 -29.30 16.69 -19.02
N GLU A 539 -30.44 16.05 -19.32
CA GLU A 539 -31.65 16.72 -19.83
C GLU A 539 -32.27 17.70 -18.81
N TYR A 540 -32.05 17.50 -17.50
CA TYR A 540 -32.41 18.48 -16.46
C TYR A 540 -31.43 19.66 -16.37
N GLY A 541 -30.27 19.55 -17.04
CA GLY A 541 -29.30 20.63 -17.21
C GLY A 541 -28.11 20.50 -16.27
N LEU A 542 -27.00 19.96 -16.79
CA LEU A 542 -25.68 20.08 -16.16
C LEU A 542 -25.10 21.47 -16.53
N PRO A 543 -24.78 22.34 -15.55
CA PRO A 543 -24.06 23.59 -15.82
C PRO A 543 -22.72 23.32 -16.54
N PRO A 544 -22.14 24.30 -17.26
CA PRO A 544 -20.75 24.20 -17.69
C PRO A 544 -19.87 23.82 -16.50
N THR A 545 -19.17 22.71 -16.56
CA THR A 545 -18.50 22.09 -15.40
C THR A 545 -17.12 21.62 -15.83
N GLY A 546 -16.14 21.72 -14.93
CA GLY A 546 -14.85 21.06 -15.07
C GLY A 546 -14.78 19.87 -14.13
N GLY A 547 -14.40 18.70 -14.64
CA GLY A 547 -14.15 17.51 -13.83
C GLY A 547 -12.70 17.08 -13.90
N TRP A 548 -12.25 16.46 -12.81
CA TRP A 548 -10.85 16.17 -12.56
C TRP A 548 -10.72 14.89 -11.77
N GLY A 549 -9.76 14.05 -12.15
CA GLY A 549 -9.40 12.85 -11.41
C GLY A 549 -7.89 12.71 -11.25
N CYS A 550 -7.44 12.17 -10.11
CA CYS A 550 -6.04 11.76 -9.91
C CYS A 550 -5.92 10.42 -9.20
N GLY A 551 -4.86 9.68 -9.54
CA GLY A 551 -4.47 8.44 -8.85
C GLY A 551 -3.63 8.73 -7.60
N ILE A 552 -4.20 8.54 -6.42
CA ILE A 552 -3.49 8.76 -5.14
C ILE A 552 -2.31 7.82 -4.96
N ASP A 553 -2.45 6.58 -5.43
CA ASP A 553 -1.42 5.57 -5.37
C ASP A 553 -0.14 5.99 -6.13
N ARG A 554 -0.29 6.52 -7.34
CA ARG A 554 0.85 7.01 -8.13
C ARG A 554 1.50 8.23 -7.47
N LEU A 555 0.73 9.15 -6.91
CA LEU A 555 1.28 10.29 -6.13
C LEU A 555 2.09 9.80 -4.93
N ALA A 556 1.57 8.81 -4.20
CA ALA A 556 2.28 8.20 -3.09
C ALA A 556 3.58 7.53 -3.55
N MET A 557 3.60 6.89 -4.73
CA MET A 557 4.81 6.32 -5.32
C MET A 557 5.90 7.36 -5.51
N PHE A 558 5.61 8.49 -6.16
CA PHE A 558 6.62 9.54 -6.40
C PHE A 558 7.10 10.19 -5.10
N LEU A 559 6.18 10.55 -4.20
CA LEU A 559 6.53 11.23 -2.94
C LEU A 559 7.22 10.32 -1.91
N THR A 560 7.30 9.02 -2.18
CA THR A 560 7.98 8.04 -1.32
C THR A 560 9.10 7.29 -2.01
N ASP A 561 9.50 7.76 -3.20
CA ASP A 561 10.55 7.15 -4.01
C ASP A 561 10.35 5.63 -4.21
N SER A 562 9.12 5.26 -4.59
CA SER A 562 8.70 3.87 -4.76
C SER A 562 8.36 3.61 -6.21
N ASN A 563 9.09 2.71 -6.86
CA ASN A 563 8.88 2.37 -8.27
C ASN A 563 7.79 1.31 -8.52
N THR A 564 7.23 0.73 -7.45
CA THR A 564 6.10 -0.21 -7.53
C THR A 564 4.95 0.22 -6.63
N ILE A 565 3.72 0.15 -7.14
CA ILE A 565 2.48 0.45 -6.41
C ILE A 565 2.33 -0.41 -5.15
N ARG A 566 2.94 -1.60 -5.13
CA ARG A 566 2.90 -2.53 -3.98
C ARG A 566 3.61 -1.99 -2.75
N GLU A 567 4.53 -1.03 -2.88
CA GLU A 567 5.17 -0.37 -1.74
C GLU A 567 4.26 0.64 -1.04
N VAL A 568 3.22 1.14 -1.74
CA VAL A 568 2.30 2.16 -1.22
C VAL A 568 0.88 1.63 -0.97
N LEU A 569 0.70 0.31 -1.09
CA LEU A 569 -0.47 -0.44 -0.67
C LEU A 569 -0.13 -1.29 0.56
N LEU A 570 -0.92 -1.18 1.63
CA LEU A 570 -0.68 -1.95 2.85
C LEU A 570 -0.75 -3.45 2.55
N PHE A 571 -1.77 -3.86 1.81
CA PHE A 571 -2.02 -5.24 1.42
C PHE A 571 -2.29 -5.29 -0.09
N PRO A 572 -1.25 -5.27 -0.93
CA PRO A 572 -1.44 -5.34 -2.38
C PRO A 572 -2.00 -6.71 -2.79
N THR A 573 -2.71 -6.76 -3.92
CA THR A 573 -3.20 -8.02 -4.47
C THR A 573 -2.02 -8.86 -4.96
N LEU A 574 -1.94 -10.11 -4.51
CA LEU A 574 -0.91 -11.07 -4.89
C LEU A 574 -1.56 -12.35 -5.40
N LYS A 575 -0.86 -13.06 -6.28
CA LYS A 575 -1.27 -14.42 -6.64
C LYS A 575 -1.28 -15.29 -5.37
N PRO A 576 -2.32 -16.10 -5.12
CA PRO A 576 -2.35 -17.01 -3.98
C PRO A 576 -1.13 -17.93 -3.99
N ASP A 577 -0.64 -18.30 -2.81
CA ASP A 577 0.28 -19.42 -2.69
C ASP A 577 -0.52 -20.72 -2.94
N ASP A 578 0.12 -21.75 -3.48
CA ASP A 578 -0.51 -23.07 -3.75
C ASP A 578 -1.18 -23.69 -2.50
N SER A 579 -0.83 -23.21 -1.30
CA SER A 579 -1.36 -23.64 0.00
C SER A 579 -2.63 -22.93 0.48
N VAL A 580 -3.09 -21.86 -0.19
CA VAL A 580 -4.16 -20.97 0.31
C VAL A 580 -5.48 -21.13 -0.46
N VAL A 581 -5.56 -21.97 -1.49
CA VAL A 581 -6.81 -22.17 -2.23
C VAL A 581 -7.87 -22.78 -1.28
N PRO A 582 -8.96 -22.06 -0.95
CA PRO A 582 -10.06 -22.64 -0.21
C PRO A 582 -10.63 -23.78 -1.06
N SER A 583 -10.90 -24.93 -0.46
CA SER A 583 -11.67 -25.98 -1.12
C SER A 583 -12.99 -25.36 -1.60
N LYS A 584 -13.18 -25.32 -2.92
CA LYS A 584 -14.42 -24.85 -3.57
C LYS A 584 -15.63 -25.60 -3.04
#